data_AF-A0A4Q3C2A8-F1
#
_entry.id   AF-A0A4Q3C2A8-F1
#
_cell.length_a   1.000
_cell.length_b   1.000
_cell.length_c   1.000
_cell.angle_alpha   90.00
_cell.angle_beta   90.00
_cell.angle_gamma   90.00
#
_symmetry.space_group_name_H-M   'P 1'
#
loop_
_entity.id
_entity.type
_entity.pdbx_description
1 polymer ?
#
loop_
_entity_poly.entity_id
_entity_poly.type
_entity_poly.pdbx_seq_one_letter_code
_entity_poly.pdbx_strand_id
1 'polypeptide(L)'
;DYFLSDILAFLQPVAINEDTNFFPENNKLYFLVQLYDGIEKEKLVLLNIPSDSLPRFYNTKVEGQQYICFIDDIVRENLPKLFKGYNIGGCYSIKVTRDAELDLKDEYPGELSEQIEKQLQKRDQGFATRFLYQADTPLRILEMLNQHLGLEKANAVEGGRYHNMKDLMAFPAGNPALVYDKWPSLSLPVPNDEPLADTIAKGDLLINTPYQSYDTVLRFFNEAALNPDVEEINVTLYRVASDSRIVNALISASKNGKKVNVVVELKARFDEANNLKWAKKMKNAGVQIIYSVTALKVHAKIALVKTRKGDRISYSGLLATGNFNEGTAKFYTDHILFTANHKILREVELLFI
;
A
#
# COMPACT_ATOMS: atom_id res chain seq x y z
N ASP A 1 2.28 -10.65 30.33
CA ASP A 1 2.84 -9.30 30.09
C ASP A 1 2.55 -8.79 28.70
N TYR A 2 3.00 -9.46 27.63
CA TYR A 2 2.75 -9.02 26.24
C TYR A 2 1.30 -8.62 25.94
N PHE A 3 0.30 -9.41 26.38
CA PHE A 3 -1.11 -9.01 26.21
C PHE A 3 -1.45 -7.69 26.90
N LEU A 4 -1.02 -7.49 28.15
CA LEU A 4 -1.39 -6.33 28.96
C LEU A 4 -0.64 -5.06 28.55
N SER A 5 0.63 -5.20 28.17
CA SER A 5 1.50 -4.07 27.84
C SER A 5 1.41 -3.64 26.38
N ASP A 6 1.30 -4.60 25.46
CA ASP A 6 1.39 -4.34 24.02
C ASP A 6 0.01 -4.45 23.35
N ILE A 7 -0.63 -5.63 23.42
CA ILE A 7 -1.87 -5.87 22.67
C ILE A 7 -3.02 -5.00 23.18
N LEU A 8 -3.22 -4.94 24.51
CA LEU A 8 -4.35 -4.27 25.13
C LEU A 8 -4.41 -2.77 24.77
N ALA A 9 -3.27 -2.14 24.51
CA ALA A 9 -3.18 -0.73 24.10
C ALA A 9 -3.85 -0.43 22.75
N PHE A 10 -4.06 -1.45 21.91
CA PHE A 10 -4.67 -1.33 20.59
C PHE A 10 -6.08 -1.94 20.50
N LEU A 11 -6.57 -2.57 21.58
CA LEU A 11 -7.91 -3.18 21.59
C LEU A 11 -9.00 -2.12 21.84
N GLN A 12 -10.05 -2.20 21.04
CA GLN A 12 -11.18 -1.29 21.00
C GLN A 12 -12.48 -2.12 21.00
N PRO A 13 -12.94 -2.56 22.18
CA PRO A 13 -14.19 -3.30 22.29
C PRO A 13 -15.39 -2.36 22.04
N VAL A 14 -16.28 -2.77 21.14
CA VAL A 14 -17.50 -2.03 20.79
C VAL A 14 -18.71 -2.92 21.03
N ALA A 15 -19.57 -2.55 21.97
CA ALA A 15 -20.82 -3.27 22.21
C ALA A 15 -21.76 -3.09 21.02
N ILE A 16 -22.47 -4.15 20.63
CA ILE A 16 -23.51 -4.10 19.61
C ILE A 16 -24.85 -3.91 20.31
N ASN A 17 -25.50 -2.76 20.08
CA ASN A 17 -26.83 -2.44 20.58
C ASN A 17 -27.55 -1.48 19.61
N GLU A 18 -28.82 -1.19 19.83
CA GLU A 18 -29.64 -0.33 18.93
C GLU A 18 -29.04 1.07 18.71
N ASP A 19 -28.31 1.61 19.68
CA ASP A 19 -27.71 2.96 19.62
C ASP A 19 -26.29 2.97 18.99
N THR A 20 -25.74 1.80 18.67
CA THR A 20 -24.37 1.68 18.18
C THR A 20 -24.30 1.97 16.68
N ASN A 21 -23.62 3.05 16.31
CA ASN A 21 -23.38 3.42 14.91
C ASN A 21 -21.96 3.01 14.44
N PHE A 22 -21.45 1.88 14.92
CA PHE A 22 -20.12 1.40 14.59
C PHE A 22 -20.16 0.41 13.43
N PHE A 23 -19.25 0.60 12.47
CA PHE A 23 -19.04 -0.32 11.37
C PHE A 23 -17.62 -0.88 11.41
N PRO A 24 -17.45 -2.21 11.27
CA PRO A 24 -16.14 -2.81 11.06
C PRO A 24 -15.42 -2.16 9.89
N GLU A 25 -14.17 -1.78 10.12
CA GLU A 25 -13.29 -1.27 9.08
C GLU A 25 -13.12 -2.31 7.95
N ASN A 26 -13.05 -1.82 6.72
CA ASN A 26 -12.97 -2.67 5.55
C ASN A 26 -11.71 -3.57 5.59
N ASN A 27 -11.89 -4.87 5.35
CA ASN A 27 -10.82 -5.85 5.21
C ASN A 27 -9.96 -6.05 6.48
N LYS A 28 -10.41 -5.55 7.63
CA LYS A 28 -9.81 -5.77 8.95
C LYS A 28 -10.38 -7.01 9.63
N LEU A 29 -9.70 -7.44 10.69
CA LEU A 29 -10.07 -8.61 11.47
C LEU A 29 -10.78 -8.19 12.75
N TYR A 30 -11.88 -8.87 13.05
CA TYR A 30 -12.62 -8.68 14.28
C TYR A 30 -12.98 -10.02 14.90
N PHE A 31 -13.10 -10.04 16.21
CA PHE A 31 -13.88 -11.02 16.93
C PHE A 31 -15.26 -10.48 17.24
N LEU A 32 -16.26 -11.34 17.09
CA LEU A 32 -17.57 -11.21 17.69
C LEU A 32 -17.56 -12.00 19.00
N VAL A 33 -17.60 -11.29 20.12
CA VAL A 33 -17.56 -11.86 21.46
C VAL A 33 -18.95 -11.82 22.06
N GLN A 34 -19.43 -12.99 22.48
CA GLN A 34 -20.69 -13.16 23.18
C GLN A 34 -20.43 -13.17 24.68
N LEU A 35 -21.06 -12.25 25.40
CA LEU A 35 -20.92 -12.07 26.84
C LEU A 35 -22.26 -12.27 27.52
N TYR A 36 -22.24 -12.81 28.73
CA TYR A 36 -23.40 -12.84 29.63
C TYR A 36 -23.04 -12.12 30.93
N ASP A 37 -23.86 -11.17 31.35
CA ASP A 37 -23.87 -10.80 32.77
C ASP A 37 -24.46 -11.97 33.57
N GLY A 38 -24.10 -12.15 34.84
CA GLY A 38 -24.49 -13.34 35.63
C GLY A 38 -26.01 -13.62 35.75
N ILE A 39 -26.88 -12.81 35.13
CA ILE A 39 -28.35 -12.87 35.13
C ILE A 39 -28.87 -13.12 33.69
N GLU A 40 -28.13 -13.87 32.87
CA GLU A 40 -28.48 -14.32 31.50
C GLU A 40 -28.65 -13.20 30.44
N LYS A 41 -28.38 -11.94 30.74
CA LYS A 41 -28.47 -10.89 29.72
C LYS A 41 -27.30 -11.00 28.75
N GLU A 42 -27.61 -11.39 27.53
CA GLU A 42 -26.64 -11.45 26.45
C GLU A 42 -26.21 -10.05 26.01
N LYS A 43 -24.90 -9.91 25.79
CA LYS A 43 -24.28 -8.75 25.18
C LYS A 43 -23.30 -9.22 24.11
N LEU A 44 -23.41 -8.65 22.91
CA LEU A 44 -22.43 -8.86 21.86
C LEU A 44 -21.44 -7.71 21.79
N VAL A 45 -20.18 -8.03 21.55
CA VAL A 45 -19.09 -7.06 21.42
C VAL A 45 -18.27 -7.39 20.18
N LEU A 46 -18.09 -6.40 19.31
CA LEU A 46 -17.06 -6.43 18.28
C LEU A 46 -15.73 -6.01 18.89
N LEU A 47 -14.69 -6.81 18.68
CA LEU A 47 -13.35 -6.55 19.17
C LEU A 47 -12.38 -6.59 18.00
N ASN A 48 -11.72 -5.48 17.70
CA ASN A 48 -10.71 -5.44 16.64
C ASN A 48 -9.51 -6.34 16.98
N ILE A 49 -8.88 -6.90 15.96
CA ILE A 49 -7.60 -7.59 16.09
C ILE A 49 -6.52 -6.69 15.45
N PRO A 50 -5.54 -6.19 16.22
CA PRO A 50 -4.65 -5.12 15.79
C PRO A 50 -3.48 -5.60 14.90
N SER A 51 -3.76 -6.45 13.90
CA SER A 51 -2.74 -7.07 13.03
C SER A 51 -2.03 -6.09 12.07
N ASP A 52 -2.52 -4.86 11.94
CA ASP A 52 -1.86 -3.81 11.16
C ASP A 52 -0.88 -2.96 11.99
N SER A 53 -1.05 -2.96 13.32
CA SER A 53 -0.19 -2.22 14.25
C SER A 53 0.81 -3.13 14.95
N LEU A 54 0.48 -4.42 15.09
CA LEU A 54 1.32 -5.43 15.72
C LEU A 54 1.58 -6.59 14.74
N PRO A 55 2.75 -7.26 14.81
CA PRO A 55 3.00 -8.47 14.05
C PRO A 55 1.89 -9.51 14.29
N ARG A 56 1.38 -10.10 13.20
CA ARG A 56 0.32 -11.13 13.27
C ARG A 56 0.71 -12.34 14.14
N PHE A 57 2.01 -12.64 14.16
CA PHE A 57 2.59 -13.76 14.89
C PHE A 57 3.45 -13.25 16.03
N TYR A 58 3.10 -13.64 17.26
CA TYR A 58 4.01 -13.52 18.39
C TYR A 58 4.97 -14.71 18.39
N ASN A 59 6.27 -14.41 18.45
CA ASN A 59 7.35 -15.38 18.37
C ASN A 59 8.20 -15.32 19.64
N THR A 60 8.38 -16.44 20.32
CA THR A 60 9.22 -16.55 21.51
C THR A 60 10.02 -17.85 21.53
N LYS A 61 11.06 -17.90 22.37
CA LYS A 61 11.85 -19.12 22.62
C LYS A 61 11.79 -19.47 24.09
N VAL A 62 11.43 -20.71 24.39
CA VAL A 62 11.39 -21.25 25.75
C VAL A 62 12.19 -22.55 25.74
N GLU A 63 13.20 -22.66 26.61
CA GLU A 63 14.08 -23.84 26.70
C GLU A 63 14.70 -24.27 25.36
N GLY A 64 15.02 -23.28 24.50
CA GLY A 64 15.59 -23.53 23.17
C GLY A 64 14.57 -23.89 22.08
N GLN A 65 13.32 -24.20 22.44
CA GLN A 65 12.23 -24.44 21.49
C GLN A 65 11.56 -23.12 21.08
N GLN A 66 11.34 -22.96 19.77
CA GLN A 66 10.60 -21.81 19.24
C GLN A 66 9.09 -22.07 19.32
N TYR A 67 8.35 -21.09 19.82
CA TYR A 67 6.90 -21.07 19.87
C TYR A 67 6.38 -19.85 19.10
N ILE A 68 5.43 -20.10 18.22
CA ILE A 68 4.78 -19.08 17.39
C ILE A 68 3.29 -19.19 17.63
N CYS A 69 2.63 -18.07 17.93
CA CYS A 69 1.19 -18.03 18.09
C CYS A 69 0.59 -16.83 17.34
N PHE A 70 -0.64 -17.01 16.86
CA PHE A 70 -1.42 -15.90 16.33
C PHE A 70 -1.79 -14.95 17.46
N ILE A 71 -1.73 -13.64 17.23
CA ILE A 71 -2.22 -12.66 18.20
C ILE A 71 -3.71 -12.85 18.51
N ASP A 72 -4.48 -13.42 17.58
CA ASP A 72 -5.87 -13.86 17.74
C ASP A 72 -6.04 -14.76 18.95
N ASP A 73 -5.17 -15.75 19.11
CA ASP A 73 -5.25 -16.72 20.19
C ASP A 73 -4.82 -16.09 21.51
N ILE A 74 -3.82 -15.19 21.48
CA ILE A 74 -3.46 -14.41 22.67
C ILE A 74 -4.64 -13.55 23.13
N VAL A 75 -5.30 -12.85 22.21
CA VAL A 75 -6.50 -12.05 22.54
C VAL A 75 -7.60 -12.95 23.08
N ARG A 76 -7.88 -14.08 22.41
CA ARG A 76 -8.94 -15.02 22.81
C ARG A 76 -8.73 -15.58 24.21
N GLU A 77 -7.51 -16.01 24.54
CA GLU A 77 -7.14 -16.55 25.85
C GLU A 77 -7.25 -15.49 26.96
N ASN A 78 -7.12 -14.21 26.61
CA ASN A 78 -7.18 -13.11 27.57
C ASN A 78 -8.52 -12.37 27.60
N LEU A 79 -9.56 -12.86 26.89
CA LEU A 79 -10.93 -12.30 26.97
C LEU A 79 -11.47 -12.19 28.41
N PRO A 80 -11.25 -13.17 29.32
CA PRO A 80 -11.69 -13.04 30.71
C PRO A 80 -11.05 -11.86 31.45
N LYS A 81 -9.86 -11.43 31.05
CA LYS A 81 -9.18 -10.24 31.61
C LYS A 81 -9.74 -8.95 31.05
N LEU A 82 -10.16 -8.96 29.78
CA LEU A 82 -10.76 -7.82 29.09
C LEU A 82 -12.20 -7.56 29.55
N PHE A 83 -12.99 -8.62 29.70
CA PHE A 83 -14.41 -8.56 30.07
C PHE A 83 -14.66 -9.10 31.49
N LYS A 84 -14.00 -8.48 32.47
CA LYS A 84 -14.17 -8.87 33.89
C LYS A 84 -15.64 -8.75 34.31
N GLY A 85 -16.13 -9.77 35.01
CA GLY A 85 -17.51 -9.83 35.50
C GLY A 85 -18.54 -10.36 34.49
N TYR A 86 -18.11 -10.75 33.29
CA TYR A 86 -18.94 -11.41 32.29
C TYR A 86 -18.50 -12.86 32.09
N ASN A 87 -19.46 -13.74 31.79
CA ASN A 87 -19.18 -15.07 31.28
C ASN A 87 -19.03 -14.99 29.75
N ILE A 88 -17.94 -15.57 29.22
CA ILE A 88 -17.71 -15.63 27.77
C ILE A 88 -18.51 -16.80 27.18
N GLY A 89 -19.54 -16.50 26.40
CA GLY A 89 -20.36 -17.47 25.69
C GLY A 89 -19.73 -18.01 24.41
N GLY A 90 -18.95 -17.15 23.73
CA GLY A 90 -18.36 -17.47 22.44
C GLY A 90 -17.46 -16.35 21.92
N CYS A 91 -16.54 -16.71 21.01
CA CYS A 91 -15.66 -15.78 20.33
C CYS A 91 -15.43 -16.26 18.89
N TYR A 92 -15.96 -15.51 17.95
CA TYR A 92 -16.05 -15.90 16.54
C TYR A 92 -15.31 -14.90 15.66
N SER A 93 -14.41 -15.39 14.82
CA SER A 93 -13.73 -14.54 13.85
C SER A 93 -14.68 -14.06 12.76
N ILE A 94 -14.66 -12.77 12.47
CA ILE A 94 -15.42 -12.18 11.38
C ILE A 94 -14.57 -11.21 10.58
N LYS A 95 -14.96 -10.99 9.32
CA LYS A 95 -14.29 -10.05 8.43
C LYS A 95 -15.26 -9.54 7.36
N VAL A 96 -15.41 -8.22 7.28
CA VAL A 96 -16.23 -7.57 6.24
C VAL A 96 -15.31 -7.06 5.13
N THR A 97 -15.68 -7.32 3.89
CA THR A 97 -15.07 -6.73 2.68
C THR A 97 -16.11 -5.83 2.04
N ARG A 98 -15.77 -4.58 1.80
CA ARG A 98 -16.60 -3.57 1.11
C ARG A 98 -16.01 -3.27 -0.26
N ASP A 99 -16.90 -2.91 -1.19
CA ASP A 99 -16.48 -2.48 -2.51
C ASP A 99 -15.56 -1.25 -2.41
N ALA A 100 -14.54 -1.22 -3.24
CA ALA A 100 -13.53 -0.17 -3.30
C ALA A 100 -13.72 0.72 -4.54
N GLU A 101 -14.74 0.49 -5.37
CA GLU A 101 -14.98 1.33 -6.53
C GLU A 101 -15.45 2.74 -6.13
N LEU A 102 -14.56 3.71 -6.34
CA LEU A 102 -14.90 5.13 -6.28
C LEU A 102 -15.75 5.45 -7.53
N ASP A 103 -17.04 5.74 -7.34
CA ASP A 103 -17.92 6.21 -8.42
C ASP A 103 -17.56 7.67 -8.76
N LEU A 104 -16.49 7.82 -9.55
CA LEU A 104 -16.05 9.08 -10.11
C LEU A 104 -16.78 9.29 -11.43
N LYS A 105 -17.98 9.89 -11.37
CA LYS A 105 -18.70 10.33 -12.56
C LYS A 105 -17.97 11.53 -13.16
N ASP A 106 -17.74 11.48 -14.47
CA ASP A 106 -17.02 12.50 -15.25
C ASP A 106 -17.70 13.89 -15.27
N GLU A 107 -18.90 14.01 -14.69
CA GLU A 107 -19.77 15.18 -14.82
C GLU A 107 -19.71 16.18 -13.65
N TYR A 108 -18.91 15.94 -12.60
CA TYR A 108 -18.82 16.90 -11.49
C TYR A 108 -17.76 17.99 -11.78
N PRO A 109 -18.13 19.29 -11.75
CA PRO A 109 -17.16 20.37 -11.81
C PRO A 109 -16.31 20.41 -10.52
N GLY A 110 -14.97 20.29 -10.64
CA GLY A 110 -14.00 20.40 -9.55
C GLY A 110 -12.64 19.75 -9.88
N GLU A 111 -11.59 20.01 -9.07
CA GLU A 111 -10.33 19.27 -9.23
C GLU A 111 -10.53 17.78 -8.86
N LEU A 112 -10.08 16.87 -9.73
CA LEU A 112 -10.16 15.41 -9.55
C LEU A 112 -9.61 14.96 -8.18
N SER A 113 -8.57 15.65 -7.68
CA SER A 113 -7.95 15.41 -6.39
C SER A 113 -8.94 15.58 -5.21
N GLU A 114 -9.76 16.63 -5.22
CA GLU A 114 -10.76 16.91 -4.18
C GLU A 114 -11.94 15.93 -4.23
N GLN A 115 -12.33 15.49 -5.43
CA GLN A 115 -13.38 14.50 -5.62
C GLN A 115 -12.96 13.14 -5.04
N ILE A 116 -11.71 12.75 -5.28
CA ILE A 116 -11.13 11.52 -4.74
C ILE A 116 -11.02 11.58 -3.22
N GLU A 117 -10.61 12.72 -2.64
CA GLU A 117 -10.56 12.91 -1.18
C GLU A 117 -11.94 12.71 -0.52
N LYS A 118 -13.00 13.30 -1.09
CA LYS A 118 -14.37 13.13 -0.60
C LYS A 118 -14.88 11.69 -0.73
N GLN A 119 -14.58 11.02 -1.84
CA GLN A 119 -15.00 9.64 -2.06
C GLN A 119 -14.21 8.65 -1.19
N LEU A 120 -12.93 8.93 -0.89
CA LEU A 120 -12.14 8.12 0.04
C LEU A 120 -12.74 8.11 1.45
N GLN A 121 -13.24 9.24 1.95
CA GLN A 121 -13.94 9.30 3.24
C GLN A 121 -15.25 8.49 3.23
N LYS A 122 -15.94 8.43 2.09
CA LYS A 122 -17.15 7.61 1.91
C LYS A 122 -16.85 6.13 1.69
N ARG A 123 -15.64 5.77 1.25
CA ARG A 123 -15.24 4.38 0.95
C ARG A 123 -15.36 3.46 2.16
N ASP A 124 -15.02 3.95 3.35
CA ASP A 124 -15.17 3.18 4.58
C ASP A 124 -16.65 2.90 4.93
N GLN A 125 -17.59 3.57 4.26
CA GLN A 125 -19.04 3.39 4.37
C GLN A 125 -19.67 2.71 3.13
N GLY A 126 -18.87 2.25 2.15
CA GLY A 126 -19.36 1.63 0.91
C GLY A 126 -20.12 0.31 1.13
N PHE A 127 -20.87 -0.18 0.14
CA PHE A 127 -21.63 -1.42 0.26
C PHE A 127 -20.71 -2.61 0.58
N ALA A 128 -21.11 -3.42 1.57
CA ALA A 128 -20.43 -4.67 1.87
C ALA A 128 -20.66 -5.66 0.72
N THR A 129 -19.56 -6.18 0.16
CA THR A 129 -19.59 -7.18 -0.92
C THR A 129 -19.44 -8.59 -0.39
N ARG A 130 -18.71 -8.76 0.71
CA ARG A 130 -18.51 -10.05 1.35
C ARG A 130 -18.48 -9.93 2.87
N PHE A 131 -19.16 -10.85 3.53
CA PHE A 131 -19.08 -11.04 4.98
C PHE A 131 -18.56 -12.45 5.27
N LEU A 132 -17.33 -12.55 5.77
CA LEU A 132 -16.69 -13.81 6.12
C LEU A 132 -16.82 -14.06 7.62
N TYR A 133 -17.36 -15.20 8.03
CA TYR A 133 -17.62 -15.53 9.44
C TYR A 133 -17.15 -16.95 9.79
N GLN A 134 -16.81 -17.19 11.06
CA GLN A 134 -16.38 -18.49 11.55
C GLN A 134 -17.52 -19.52 11.51
N ALA A 135 -17.27 -20.75 11.04
CA ALA A 135 -18.29 -21.78 10.83
C ALA A 135 -19.19 -22.13 12.02
N ASP A 136 -18.68 -22.08 13.25
CA ASP A 136 -19.41 -22.37 14.48
C ASP A 136 -20.15 -21.14 15.06
N THR A 137 -20.28 -20.05 14.29
CA THR A 137 -21.05 -18.87 14.70
C THR A 137 -22.55 -19.21 14.74
N PRO A 138 -23.25 -19.03 15.88
CA PRO A 138 -24.67 -19.31 15.97
C PRO A 138 -25.50 -18.49 14.96
N LEU A 139 -26.42 -19.14 14.25
CA LEU A 139 -27.23 -18.52 13.20
C LEU A 139 -27.97 -17.25 13.68
N ARG A 140 -28.54 -17.29 14.89
CA ARG A 140 -29.22 -16.12 15.50
C ARG A 140 -28.30 -14.91 15.61
N ILE A 141 -27.05 -15.13 16.00
CA ILE A 141 -26.05 -14.07 16.16
C ILE A 141 -25.64 -13.54 14.77
N LEU A 142 -25.49 -14.43 13.79
CA LEU A 142 -25.17 -14.08 12.41
C LEU A 142 -26.27 -13.19 11.78
N GLU A 143 -27.54 -13.57 11.95
CA GLU A 143 -28.69 -12.80 11.46
C GLU A 143 -28.78 -11.41 12.09
N MET A 144 -28.62 -11.34 13.42
CA MET A 144 -28.59 -10.06 14.15
C MET A 144 -27.44 -9.18 13.68
N LEU A 145 -26.24 -9.74 13.49
CA LEU A 145 -25.09 -8.99 13.01
C LEU A 145 -25.29 -8.52 11.56
N ASN A 146 -25.89 -9.35 10.71
CA ASN A 146 -26.23 -9.00 9.33
C ASN A 146 -27.19 -7.80 9.28
N GLN A 147 -28.24 -7.80 10.10
CA GLN A 147 -29.19 -6.68 10.19
C GLN A 147 -28.53 -5.43 10.76
N HIS A 148 -27.80 -5.56 11.88
CA HIS A 148 -27.21 -4.43 12.56
C HIS A 148 -26.13 -3.72 11.71
N LEU A 149 -25.34 -4.48 10.95
CA LEU A 149 -24.28 -3.94 10.11
C LEU A 149 -24.71 -3.64 8.66
N GLY A 150 -25.99 -3.87 8.31
CA GLY A 150 -26.51 -3.66 6.96
C GLY A 150 -25.81 -4.52 5.90
N LEU A 151 -25.63 -5.81 6.21
CA LEU A 151 -24.89 -6.78 5.38
C LEU A 151 -25.82 -7.67 4.53
N GLU A 152 -27.11 -7.33 4.40
CA GLU A 152 -28.12 -8.17 3.73
C GLU A 152 -27.81 -8.40 2.24
N LYS A 153 -27.07 -7.47 1.62
CA LYS A 153 -26.63 -7.57 0.23
C LYS A 153 -25.22 -8.16 0.07
N ALA A 154 -24.50 -8.37 1.18
CA ALA A 154 -23.16 -8.94 1.14
C ALA A 154 -23.25 -10.44 0.92
N ASN A 155 -22.28 -10.99 0.18
CA ASN A 155 -22.14 -12.44 0.09
C ASN A 155 -21.60 -12.98 1.42
N ALA A 156 -22.46 -13.62 2.21
CA ALA A 156 -22.09 -14.25 3.46
C ALA A 156 -21.37 -15.58 3.17
N VAL A 157 -20.12 -15.70 3.60
CA VAL A 157 -19.25 -16.84 3.33
C VAL A 157 -18.77 -17.41 4.66
N GLU A 158 -18.97 -18.71 4.84
CA GLU A 158 -18.43 -19.45 5.95
C GLU A 158 -16.90 -19.62 5.81
N GLY A 159 -16.17 -19.40 6.90
CA GLY A 159 -14.72 -19.48 6.99
C GLY A 159 -14.25 -20.23 8.24
N GLY A 160 -12.97 -20.60 8.23
CA GLY A 160 -12.32 -21.20 9.39
C GLY A 160 -12.08 -20.18 10.52
N ARG A 161 -11.52 -20.65 11.63
CA ARG A 161 -11.20 -19.82 12.81
C ARG A 161 -10.28 -18.64 12.51
N TYR A 162 -9.39 -18.76 11.53
CA TYR A 162 -8.41 -17.74 11.21
C TYR A 162 -8.70 -17.17 9.82
N HIS A 163 -8.92 -15.87 9.77
CA HIS A 163 -9.07 -15.14 8.53
C HIS A 163 -7.75 -14.42 8.19
N ASN A 164 -7.69 -13.81 7.00
CA ASN A 164 -6.53 -13.04 6.54
C ASN A 164 -5.22 -13.85 6.41
N MET A 165 -5.30 -15.04 5.82
CA MET A 165 -4.15 -15.94 5.60
C MET A 165 -3.00 -15.34 4.78
N LYS A 166 -3.21 -14.21 4.11
CA LYS A 166 -2.12 -13.44 3.49
C LYS A 166 -1.01 -13.07 4.49
N ASP A 167 -1.34 -12.97 5.77
CA ASP A 167 -0.38 -12.63 6.81
C ASP A 167 0.70 -13.70 7.00
N LEU A 168 0.45 -14.95 6.57
CA LEU A 168 1.47 -16.03 6.55
C LEU A 168 2.72 -15.65 5.74
N MET A 169 2.65 -14.67 4.83
CA MET A 169 3.84 -14.12 4.18
C MET A 169 4.87 -13.56 5.16
N ALA A 170 4.45 -13.14 6.36
CA ALA A 170 5.32 -12.64 7.43
C ALA A 170 5.60 -13.70 8.52
N PHE A 171 5.37 -14.98 8.25
CA PHE A 171 5.55 -16.04 9.24
C PHE A 171 7.04 -16.16 9.67
N PRO A 172 7.33 -16.15 10.98
CA PRO A 172 8.71 -16.12 11.48
C PRO A 172 9.31 -17.54 11.55
N ALA A 173 9.70 -18.10 10.39
CA ALA A 173 10.24 -19.46 10.27
C ALA A 173 11.44 -19.77 11.21
N GLY A 174 12.21 -18.75 11.61
CA GLY A 174 13.22 -18.82 12.67
C GLY A 174 14.50 -19.62 12.37
N ASN A 175 14.47 -20.52 11.38
CA ASN A 175 15.60 -21.32 10.93
C ASN A 175 15.98 -20.96 9.47
N PRO A 176 17.23 -20.57 9.19
CA PRO A 176 17.72 -20.31 7.83
C PRO A 176 17.49 -21.48 6.86
N ALA A 177 17.53 -22.73 7.32
CA ALA A 177 17.29 -23.91 6.47
C ALA A 177 15.83 -24.05 5.99
N LEU A 178 14.89 -23.31 6.59
CA LEU A 178 13.47 -23.31 6.23
C LEU A 178 13.09 -22.16 5.29
N VAL A 179 14.06 -21.32 4.91
CA VAL A 179 13.85 -20.18 4.01
C VAL A 179 14.74 -20.30 2.79
N TYR A 180 14.30 -19.73 1.67
CA TYR A 180 15.16 -19.62 0.50
C TYR A 180 16.40 -18.78 0.82
N ASP A 181 17.52 -19.15 0.20
CA ASP A 181 18.73 -18.33 0.25
C ASP A 181 18.44 -16.92 -0.27
N LYS A 182 19.02 -15.92 0.39
CA LYS A 182 18.92 -14.55 -0.08
C LYS A 182 19.71 -14.42 -1.37
N TRP A 183 19.07 -13.88 -2.40
CA TRP A 183 19.73 -13.50 -3.66
C TRP A 183 20.00 -12.00 -3.62
N PRO A 184 21.20 -11.54 -3.19
CA PRO A 184 21.51 -10.12 -3.21
C PRO A 184 21.53 -9.62 -4.65
N SER A 185 20.94 -8.44 -4.87
CA SER A 185 20.96 -7.80 -6.18
C SER A 185 22.39 -7.42 -6.56
N LEU A 186 22.78 -7.69 -7.81
CA LEU A 186 24.08 -7.32 -8.34
C LEU A 186 24.10 -5.85 -8.75
N SER A 187 25.14 -5.11 -8.37
CA SER A 187 25.38 -3.78 -8.92
C SER A 187 25.87 -3.91 -10.36
N LEU A 188 25.29 -3.11 -11.28
CA LEU A 188 25.86 -2.97 -12.61
C LEU A 188 27.22 -2.27 -12.53
N PRO A 189 28.16 -2.56 -13.45
CA PRO A 189 29.46 -1.89 -13.54
C PRO A 189 29.31 -0.47 -14.14
N VAL A 190 28.47 0.35 -13.53
CA VAL A 190 28.33 1.77 -13.86
C VAL A 190 29.34 2.54 -13.01
N PRO A 191 30.26 3.33 -13.62
CA PRO A 191 31.25 4.07 -12.84
C PRO A 191 30.57 5.14 -11.96
N ASN A 192 31.05 5.28 -10.73
CA ASN A 192 30.50 6.25 -9.76
C ASN A 192 31.17 7.62 -9.84
N ASP A 193 32.29 7.71 -10.57
CA ASP A 193 33.13 8.89 -10.75
C ASP A 193 32.75 9.74 -11.97
N GLU A 194 31.85 9.25 -12.82
CA GLU A 194 31.28 10.02 -13.93
C GLU A 194 29.75 10.14 -13.80
N PRO A 195 29.13 11.23 -14.30
CA PRO A 195 27.67 11.36 -14.34
C PRO A 195 27.02 10.18 -15.08
N LEU A 196 25.94 9.63 -14.53
CA LEU A 196 25.21 8.50 -15.14
C LEU A 196 24.70 8.86 -16.54
N ALA A 197 24.33 10.12 -16.77
CA ALA A 197 23.91 10.60 -18.10
C ALA A 197 25.01 10.43 -19.16
N ASP A 198 26.28 10.61 -18.78
CA ASP A 198 27.41 10.43 -19.70
C ASP A 198 27.65 8.94 -19.98
N THR A 199 27.45 8.06 -18.99
CA THR A 199 27.47 6.61 -19.22
C THR A 199 26.35 6.18 -20.17
N ILE A 200 25.13 6.65 -19.98
CA ILE A 200 23.98 6.37 -20.86
C ILE A 200 24.21 6.91 -22.28
N ALA A 201 24.89 8.05 -22.42
CA ALA A 201 25.23 8.64 -23.72
C ALA A 201 26.23 7.79 -24.51
N LYS A 202 27.11 7.01 -23.84
CA LYS A 202 28.06 6.10 -24.48
C LYS A 202 27.40 4.80 -24.97
N GLY A 203 26.32 4.37 -24.32
CA GLY A 203 25.58 3.17 -24.69
C GLY A 203 24.39 2.90 -23.78
N ASP A 204 23.39 2.22 -24.32
CA ASP A 204 22.18 1.84 -23.59
C ASP A 204 22.52 0.91 -22.40
N LEU A 205 21.84 1.10 -21.27
CA LEU A 205 21.96 0.25 -20.08
C LEU A 205 20.63 -0.47 -19.85
N LEU A 206 20.68 -1.77 -19.56
CA LEU A 206 19.50 -2.56 -19.22
C LEU A 206 19.64 -3.12 -17.80
N ILE A 207 18.68 -2.79 -16.95
CA ILE A 207 18.54 -3.34 -15.58
C ILE A 207 17.39 -4.33 -15.55
N ASN A 208 17.64 -5.48 -14.92
CA ASN A 208 16.69 -6.54 -14.70
C ASN A 208 16.49 -6.73 -13.20
N THR A 209 15.41 -6.17 -12.65
CA THR A 209 15.06 -6.43 -11.25
C THR A 209 14.51 -7.86 -11.10
N PRO A 210 14.57 -8.49 -9.93
CA PRO A 210 15.34 -8.10 -8.74
C PRO A 210 16.83 -8.50 -8.82
N TYR A 211 17.27 -9.08 -9.94
CA TYR A 211 18.64 -9.61 -10.12
C TYR A 211 19.70 -8.52 -10.04
N GLN A 212 19.39 -7.32 -10.53
CA GLN A 212 20.28 -6.16 -10.53
C GLN A 212 19.72 -5.04 -9.65
N SER A 213 20.63 -4.28 -9.03
CA SER A 213 20.25 -3.25 -8.07
C SER A 213 19.40 -2.15 -8.73
N TYR A 214 18.33 -1.76 -8.04
CA TYR A 214 17.48 -0.63 -8.41
C TYR A 214 18.15 0.73 -8.16
N ASP A 215 19.31 0.76 -7.51
CA ASP A 215 19.99 1.99 -7.12
C ASP A 215 20.36 2.89 -8.31
N THR A 216 20.63 2.32 -9.50
CA THR A 216 20.90 3.11 -10.71
C THR A 216 19.68 3.93 -11.14
N VAL A 217 18.45 3.43 -10.94
CA VAL A 217 17.23 4.20 -11.20
C VAL A 217 17.15 5.39 -10.25
N LEU A 218 17.49 5.17 -8.97
CA LEU A 218 17.49 6.25 -7.97
C LEU A 218 18.57 7.29 -8.28
N ARG A 219 19.76 6.82 -8.65
CA ARG A 219 20.88 7.65 -9.08
C ARG A 219 20.50 8.52 -10.27
N PHE A 220 19.77 7.99 -11.25
CA PHE A 220 19.27 8.74 -12.40
C PHE A 220 18.46 9.98 -11.98
N PHE A 221 17.46 9.81 -11.11
CA PHE A 221 16.65 10.94 -10.65
C PHE A 221 17.43 11.90 -9.74
N ASN A 222 18.28 11.38 -8.84
CA ASN A 222 19.07 12.19 -7.93
C ASN A 222 20.08 13.08 -8.67
N GLU A 223 20.81 12.53 -9.64
CA GLU A 223 21.75 13.31 -10.45
C GLU A 223 21.03 14.31 -11.34
N ALA A 224 19.91 13.92 -11.97
CA ALA A 224 19.10 14.84 -12.76
C ALA A 224 18.57 16.02 -11.93
N ALA A 225 18.22 15.80 -10.65
CA ALA A 225 17.75 16.85 -9.76
C ALA A 225 18.83 17.89 -9.42
N LEU A 226 20.09 17.46 -9.31
CA LEU A 226 21.22 18.31 -8.90
C LEU A 226 21.99 18.93 -10.07
N ASN A 227 21.94 18.32 -11.25
CA ASN A 227 22.67 18.81 -12.42
C ASN A 227 22.16 20.21 -12.85
N PRO A 228 23.02 21.25 -12.91
CA PRO A 228 22.62 22.61 -13.29
C PRO A 228 22.19 22.73 -14.77
N ASP A 229 22.65 21.82 -15.63
CA ASP A 229 22.35 21.85 -17.07
C ASP A 229 20.99 21.19 -17.40
N VAL A 230 20.34 20.54 -16.43
CA VAL A 230 19.03 19.92 -16.63
C VAL A 230 17.94 20.99 -16.57
N GLU A 231 17.19 21.12 -17.66
CA GLU A 231 16.07 22.09 -17.77
C GLU A 231 14.75 21.47 -17.32
N GLU A 232 14.51 20.21 -17.72
CA GLU A 232 13.19 19.59 -17.61
C GLU A 232 13.26 18.09 -17.29
N ILE A 233 12.38 17.64 -16.40
CA ILE A 233 12.19 16.23 -16.04
C ILE A 233 10.72 15.88 -16.22
N ASN A 234 10.44 14.89 -17.07
CA ASN A 234 9.12 14.34 -17.31
C ASN A 234 9.07 12.89 -16.80
N VAL A 235 8.01 12.49 -16.09
CA VAL A 235 7.89 11.13 -15.56
C VAL A 235 6.45 10.69 -15.38
N THR A 236 6.18 9.41 -15.59
CA THR A 236 4.89 8.77 -15.27
C THR A 236 4.97 8.00 -13.95
N LEU A 237 4.05 8.28 -13.01
CA LEU A 237 3.94 7.60 -11.72
C LEU A 237 2.54 6.97 -11.54
N TYR A 238 2.47 5.65 -11.58
CA TYR A 238 1.22 4.91 -11.39
C TYR A 238 0.90 4.65 -9.90
N ARG A 239 1.91 4.25 -9.11
CA ARG A 239 1.82 3.97 -7.67
C ARG A 239 3.07 4.48 -6.99
N VAL A 240 2.91 5.48 -6.13
CA VAL A 240 4.03 6.04 -5.37
C VAL A 240 4.20 5.22 -4.09
N ALA A 241 5.43 4.82 -3.77
CA ALA A 241 5.72 4.19 -2.48
C ALA A 241 5.44 5.18 -1.33
N SER A 242 5.08 4.70 -0.14
CA SER A 242 4.81 5.57 1.03
C SER A 242 5.98 6.48 1.40
N ASP A 243 7.22 6.02 1.15
CA ASP A 243 8.46 6.80 1.26
C ASP A 243 9.29 6.74 -0.04
N SER A 244 8.73 7.29 -1.13
CA SER A 244 9.39 7.24 -2.44
C SER A 244 10.59 8.19 -2.51
N ARG A 245 11.79 7.62 -2.74
CA ARG A 245 13.03 8.40 -2.95
C ARG A 245 12.99 9.13 -4.28
N ILE A 246 12.35 8.54 -5.30
CA ILE A 246 12.14 9.18 -6.60
C ILE A 246 11.32 10.46 -6.45
N VAL A 247 10.21 10.44 -5.70
CA VAL A 247 9.41 11.65 -5.50
C VAL A 247 10.15 12.74 -4.74
N ASN A 248 10.96 12.37 -3.73
CA ASN A 248 11.83 13.34 -3.06
C ASN A 248 12.86 13.96 -4.02
N ALA A 249 13.43 13.18 -4.95
CA ALA A 249 14.33 13.70 -5.98
C ALA A 249 13.63 14.69 -6.93
N LEU A 250 12.40 14.38 -7.37
CA LEU A 250 11.59 15.27 -8.22
C LEU A 250 11.22 16.58 -7.50
N ILE A 251 10.88 16.51 -6.21
CA ILE A 251 10.66 17.70 -5.37
C ILE A 251 11.92 18.56 -5.31
N SER A 252 13.09 17.94 -5.10
CA SER A 252 14.38 18.66 -5.10
C SER A 252 14.69 19.28 -6.45
N ALA A 253 14.42 18.59 -7.57
CA ALA A 253 14.60 19.11 -8.92
C ALA A 253 13.77 20.38 -9.15
N SER A 254 12.49 20.35 -8.76
CA SER A 254 11.58 21.49 -8.87
C SER A 254 12.06 22.68 -8.02
N LYS A 255 12.50 22.42 -6.78
CA LYS A 255 13.09 23.47 -5.91
C LYS A 255 14.39 24.05 -6.47
N ASN A 256 15.14 23.28 -7.25
CA ASN A 256 16.34 23.73 -7.95
C ASN A 256 16.02 24.47 -9.27
N GLY A 257 14.77 24.85 -9.50
CA GLY A 257 14.34 25.66 -10.65
C GLY A 257 14.11 24.88 -11.94
N LYS A 258 14.14 23.55 -11.90
CA LYS A 258 13.89 22.69 -13.07
C LYS A 258 12.39 22.58 -13.31
N LYS A 259 11.98 22.51 -14.58
CA LYS A 259 10.60 22.18 -14.92
C LYS A 259 10.37 20.69 -14.66
N VAL A 260 9.46 20.35 -13.75
CA VAL A 260 9.18 18.94 -13.43
C VAL A 260 7.72 18.65 -13.71
N ASN A 261 7.46 17.75 -14.67
CA ASN A 261 6.11 17.31 -15.00
C ASN A 261 5.94 15.84 -14.62
N VAL A 262 4.88 15.55 -13.87
CA VAL A 262 4.59 14.20 -13.37
C VAL A 262 3.17 13.83 -13.77
N VAL A 263 3.05 12.78 -14.58
CA VAL A 263 1.75 12.16 -14.85
C VAL A 263 1.42 11.21 -13.70
N VAL A 264 0.34 11.47 -12.96
CA VAL A 264 -0.08 10.63 -11.81
C VAL A 264 -1.40 9.95 -12.12
N GLU A 265 -1.44 8.62 -11.97
CA GLU A 265 -2.68 7.85 -12.00
C GLU A 265 -3.31 7.82 -10.60
N LEU A 266 -4.37 8.59 -10.39
CA LEU A 266 -5.04 8.64 -9.09
C LEU A 266 -6.03 7.47 -8.87
N LYS A 267 -6.46 6.76 -9.93
CA LYS A 267 -7.38 5.60 -9.79
C LYS A 267 -6.67 4.28 -9.48
N ALA A 268 -5.42 4.32 -9.03
CA ALA A 268 -4.70 3.12 -8.64
C ALA A 268 -5.36 2.50 -7.39
N ARG A 269 -6.07 1.37 -7.59
CA ARG A 269 -6.80 0.66 -6.52
C ARG A 269 -5.93 0.45 -5.28
N PHE A 270 -6.45 0.90 -4.14
CA PHE A 270 -5.88 0.79 -2.78
C PHE A 270 -4.71 1.73 -2.44
N ASP A 271 -4.18 2.49 -3.40
CA ASP A 271 -3.07 3.42 -3.20
C ASP A 271 -3.49 4.89 -3.31
N GLU A 272 -4.80 5.16 -3.47
CA GLU A 272 -5.33 6.49 -3.83
C GLU A 272 -4.99 7.54 -2.78
N ALA A 273 -5.12 7.20 -1.48
CA ALA A 273 -4.80 8.10 -0.38
C ALA A 273 -3.30 8.48 -0.37
N ASN A 274 -2.42 7.52 -0.68
CA ASN A 274 -0.99 7.76 -0.73
C ASN A 274 -0.59 8.57 -1.98
N ASN A 275 -1.16 8.23 -3.15
CA ASN A 275 -0.97 8.98 -4.38
C ASN A 275 -1.46 10.43 -4.23
N LEU A 276 -2.61 10.65 -3.61
CA LEU A 276 -3.16 11.99 -3.33
C LEU A 276 -2.25 12.79 -2.39
N LYS A 277 -1.76 12.17 -1.31
CA LYS A 277 -0.81 12.79 -0.38
C LYS A 277 0.46 13.25 -1.09
N TRP A 278 1.04 12.39 -1.94
CA TRP A 278 2.27 12.72 -2.68
C TRP A 278 2.01 13.75 -3.78
N ALA A 279 0.89 13.67 -4.50
CA ALA A 279 0.50 14.67 -5.49
C ALA A 279 0.41 16.07 -4.86
N LYS A 280 -0.21 16.19 -3.68
CA LYS A 280 -0.27 17.45 -2.92
C LYS A 280 1.12 17.94 -2.50
N LYS A 281 1.98 17.05 -2.00
CA LYS A 281 3.36 17.41 -1.61
C LYS A 281 4.20 17.88 -2.80
N MET A 282 4.07 17.23 -3.96
CA MET A 282 4.74 17.61 -5.20
C MET A 282 4.23 18.94 -5.75
N LYS A 283 2.90 19.14 -5.83
CA LYS A 283 2.27 20.39 -6.28
C LYS A 283 2.74 21.58 -5.44
N ASN A 284 2.81 21.42 -4.11
CA ASN A 284 3.33 22.44 -3.19
C ASN A 284 4.82 22.77 -3.41
N ALA A 285 5.59 21.88 -4.02
CA ALA A 285 7.00 22.10 -4.34
C ALA A 285 7.22 22.69 -5.75
N GLY A 286 6.16 23.00 -6.50
CA GLY A 286 6.23 23.55 -7.85
C GLY A 286 6.22 22.50 -8.97
N VAL A 287 6.07 21.22 -8.65
CA VAL A 287 5.95 20.16 -9.67
C VAL A 287 4.60 20.28 -10.38
N GLN A 288 4.61 20.27 -11.71
CA GLN A 288 3.41 20.23 -12.53
C GLN A 288 2.84 18.81 -12.52
N ILE A 289 1.70 18.63 -11.86
CA ILE A 289 0.98 17.35 -11.85
C ILE A 289 -0.01 17.31 -13.01
N ILE A 290 0.10 16.28 -13.84
CA ILE A 290 -0.82 15.97 -14.93
C ILE A 290 -1.62 14.75 -14.49
N TYR A 291 -2.94 14.88 -14.40
CA TYR A 291 -3.81 13.75 -14.10
C TYR A 291 -4.22 13.06 -15.39
N SER A 292 -4.21 11.72 -15.39
CA SER A 292 -4.79 10.96 -16.49
C SER A 292 -6.29 11.27 -16.62
N VAL A 293 -6.78 11.40 -17.86
CA VAL A 293 -8.21 11.48 -18.09
C VAL A 293 -8.87 10.18 -17.62
N THR A 294 -10.04 10.31 -17.01
CA THR A 294 -10.75 9.23 -16.32
C THR A 294 -11.02 7.99 -17.17
N ALA A 295 -11.13 8.15 -18.49
CA ALA A 295 -11.34 7.09 -19.47
C ALA A 295 -10.05 6.39 -19.94
N LEU A 296 -8.87 6.98 -19.73
CA LEU A 296 -7.60 6.43 -20.21
C LEU A 296 -6.62 6.20 -19.06
N LYS A 297 -6.18 4.95 -18.92
CA LYS A 297 -5.17 4.58 -17.93
C LYS A 297 -3.78 4.73 -18.54
N VAL A 298 -2.93 5.54 -17.91
CA VAL A 298 -1.52 5.64 -18.28
C VAL A 298 -0.75 4.52 -17.58
N HIS A 299 -0.47 3.46 -18.34
CA HIS A 299 0.29 2.30 -17.84
C HIS A 299 1.77 2.31 -18.25
N ALA A 300 2.21 3.31 -19.01
CA ALA A 300 3.63 3.49 -19.33
C ALA A 300 4.44 3.80 -18.07
N LYS A 301 5.69 3.33 -18.02
CA LYS A 301 6.65 3.68 -16.96
C LYS A 301 7.90 4.23 -17.60
N ILE A 302 7.87 5.53 -17.79
CA ILE A 302 8.88 6.25 -18.55
C ILE A 302 9.29 7.50 -17.79
N ALA A 303 10.54 7.88 -17.98
CA ALA A 303 11.02 9.20 -17.61
C ALA A 303 11.94 9.75 -18.68
N LEU A 304 11.96 11.07 -18.80
CA LEU A 304 12.77 11.81 -19.76
C LEU A 304 13.39 13.01 -19.04
N VAL A 305 14.70 13.15 -19.20
CA VAL A 305 15.49 14.28 -18.68
C VAL A 305 16.03 15.03 -19.88
N LYS A 306 15.67 16.31 -19.99
CA LYS A 306 16.15 17.23 -21.01
C LYS A 306 17.25 18.09 -20.42
N THR A 307 18.43 18.04 -21.04
CA THR A 307 19.62 18.78 -20.62
C THR A 307 20.00 19.78 -21.70
N ARG A 308 20.36 21.01 -21.31
CA ARG A 308 20.88 22.03 -22.20
C ARG A 308 22.25 22.51 -21.73
N LYS A 309 23.26 22.32 -22.59
CA LYS A 309 24.62 22.88 -22.42
C LYS A 309 24.88 23.90 -23.52
N GLY A 310 24.71 25.18 -23.21
CA GLY A 310 24.72 26.25 -24.22
C GLY A 310 23.58 26.08 -25.22
N ASP A 311 23.90 25.94 -26.51
CA ASP A 311 22.90 25.71 -27.57
C ASP A 311 22.59 24.22 -27.82
N ARG A 312 23.28 23.30 -27.14
CA ARG A 312 23.11 21.86 -27.35
C ARG A 312 22.08 21.30 -26.39
N ILE A 313 21.02 20.71 -26.96
CA ILE A 313 20.02 19.94 -26.22
C ILE A 313 20.37 18.45 -26.33
N SER A 314 20.35 17.75 -25.21
CA SER A 314 20.45 16.30 -25.14
C SER A 314 19.35 15.73 -24.26
N TYR A 315 19.02 14.47 -24.51
CA TYR A 315 18.03 13.73 -23.76
C TYR A 315 18.66 12.47 -23.18
N SER A 316 18.31 12.16 -21.94
CA SER A 316 18.46 10.83 -21.37
C SER A 316 17.10 10.39 -20.86
N GLY A 317 16.77 9.12 -21.02
CA GLY A 317 15.49 8.61 -20.58
C GLY A 317 15.58 7.20 -20.05
N LEU A 318 14.54 6.81 -19.34
CA LEU A 318 14.33 5.44 -18.94
C LEU A 318 12.94 4.93 -19.33
N LEU A 319 12.87 3.67 -19.73
CA LEU A 319 11.65 2.95 -20.08
C LEU A 319 11.63 1.63 -19.30
N ALA A 320 10.55 1.38 -18.57
CA ALA A 320 10.42 0.22 -17.70
C ALA A 320 9.15 -0.58 -17.98
N THR A 321 9.23 -1.90 -17.79
CA THR A 321 8.05 -2.78 -17.78
C THR A 321 7.26 -2.65 -16.46
N GLY A 322 7.96 -2.35 -15.37
CA GLY A 322 7.44 -2.25 -14.01
C GLY A 322 7.29 -0.83 -13.48
N ASN A 323 6.59 -0.70 -12.35
CA ASN A 323 6.39 0.56 -11.65
C ASN A 323 7.69 1.12 -11.06
N PHE A 324 7.80 2.45 -10.99
CA PHE A 324 8.87 3.12 -10.26
C PHE A 324 8.69 3.04 -8.74
N ASN A 325 8.91 1.84 -8.19
CA ASN A 325 8.72 1.52 -6.78
C ASN A 325 9.83 0.59 -6.27
N GLU A 326 10.60 1.12 -5.32
CA GLU A 326 11.79 0.48 -4.75
C GLU A 326 11.47 -0.77 -3.92
N GLY A 327 10.24 -0.86 -3.39
CA GLY A 327 9.76 -2.03 -2.66
C GLY A 327 9.50 -3.18 -3.61
N THR A 328 8.69 -2.94 -4.64
CA THR A 328 8.32 -3.96 -5.64
C THR A 328 9.52 -4.42 -6.46
N ALA A 329 10.47 -3.54 -6.77
CA ALA A 329 11.70 -3.88 -7.47
C ALA A 329 12.53 -5.00 -6.79
N LYS A 330 12.31 -5.29 -5.51
CA LYS A 330 13.02 -6.36 -4.78
C LYS A 330 12.48 -7.76 -5.06
N PHE A 331 11.29 -7.87 -5.65
CA PHE A 331 10.63 -9.17 -5.85
C PHE A 331 9.85 -9.28 -7.17
N TYR A 332 9.64 -8.18 -7.90
CA TYR A 332 9.13 -8.20 -9.27
C TYR A 332 10.26 -8.25 -10.29
N THR A 333 10.05 -9.07 -11.32
CA THR A 333 10.93 -9.18 -12.47
C THR A 333 10.56 -8.16 -13.54
N ASP A 334 11.39 -7.14 -13.70
CA ASP A 334 11.14 -6.07 -14.66
C ASP A 334 12.41 -5.68 -15.42
N HIS A 335 12.22 -5.21 -16.65
CA HIS A 335 13.26 -4.66 -17.50
C HIS A 335 13.19 -3.13 -17.46
N ILE A 336 14.34 -2.49 -17.26
CA ILE A 336 14.48 -1.03 -17.24
C ILE A 336 15.61 -0.64 -18.18
N LEU A 337 15.24 -0.09 -19.33
CA LEU A 337 16.15 0.42 -20.34
C LEU A 337 16.46 1.89 -20.02
N PHE A 338 17.74 2.23 -19.87
CA PHE A 338 18.24 3.59 -19.93
C PHE A 338 18.84 3.82 -21.32
N THR A 339 18.49 4.93 -21.95
CA THR A 339 18.94 5.22 -23.30
C THR A 339 19.16 6.72 -23.50
N ALA A 340 20.08 7.06 -24.40
CA ALA A 340 20.25 8.38 -25.01
C ALA A 340 19.89 8.36 -26.50
N ASN A 341 19.22 7.31 -26.98
CA ASN A 341 18.86 7.15 -28.38
C ASN A 341 17.83 8.22 -28.80
N HIS A 342 18.28 9.16 -29.65
CA HIS A 342 17.48 10.29 -30.09
C HIS A 342 16.13 9.90 -30.72
N LYS A 343 16.04 8.76 -31.42
CA LYS A 343 14.77 8.33 -32.07
C LYS A 343 13.75 7.93 -31.01
N ILE A 344 14.17 7.13 -30.03
CA ILE A 344 13.31 6.67 -28.94
C ILE A 344 12.91 7.86 -28.07
N LEU A 345 13.87 8.69 -27.68
CA LEU A 345 13.60 9.79 -26.76
C LEU A 345 12.79 10.91 -27.38
N ARG A 346 12.83 11.08 -28.70
CA ARG A 346 11.94 12.00 -29.41
C ARG A 346 10.48 11.54 -29.35
N GLU A 347 10.22 10.24 -29.52
CA GLU A 347 8.88 9.66 -29.35
C GLU A 347 8.39 9.82 -27.90
N VAL A 348 9.27 9.58 -26.92
CA VAL A 348 8.96 9.79 -25.50
C VAL A 348 8.66 11.26 -25.20
N GLU A 349 9.41 12.20 -25.76
CA GLU A 349 9.14 13.63 -25.60
C GLU A 349 7.77 14.02 -26.16
N LEU A 350 7.43 13.53 -27.35
CA LEU A 350 6.12 13.79 -27.98
C LEU A 350 4.95 13.23 -27.15
N LEU A 351 5.16 12.19 -26.35
CA LEU A 351 4.13 11.64 -25.47
C LEU A 351 3.81 12.54 -24.26
N PHE A 352 4.78 13.37 -23.83
CA PHE A 352 4.62 14.29 -22.69
C PHE A 352 4.14 15.68 -23.10
N ILE A 353 4.19 16.01 -24.39
CA ILE A 353 3.65 17.24 -24.99
C ILE A 353 2.18 17.01 -25.33
#